data_AF-A0A5C7W365-F1
#
_entry.id   AF-A0A5C7W365-F1
#
_cell.length_a   1.000
_cell.length_b   1.000
_cell.length_c   1.000
_cell.angle_alpha   90.00
_cell.angle_beta   90.00
_cell.angle_gamma   90.00
#
_symmetry.space_group_name_H-M   'P 1'
#
loop_
_entity.id
_entity.type
_entity.pdbx_description
1 polymer ?
#
loop_
_entity_poly.entity_id
_entity_poly.type
_entity_poly.pdbx_seq_one_letter_code
_entity_poly.pdbx_strand_id
1 'polypeptide(L)'
;LLALQALLSFLLAYLLAILAAALRDVAQGVQLLLSLGVFLSPVLFPLTLFPERWRWLLWLNPMTAPVLGYQAALLQGQWPPPAVWLALAAWIGLLALLLSLAVARSRDQLVDWL
;
A
#
# COMPACT_ATOMS: atom_id res chain seq x y z
N LEU A 1 12.11 -5.87 -6.18
CA LEU A 1 11.07 -5.91 -5.14
C LEU A 1 11.33 -4.91 -4.02
N LEU A 2 12.44 -5.00 -3.28
CA LEU A 2 12.74 -4.08 -2.17
C LEU A 2 12.64 -2.59 -2.53
N ALA A 3 13.25 -2.16 -3.63
CA ALA A 3 13.17 -0.76 -4.08
C ALA A 3 11.73 -0.30 -4.39
N LEU A 4 10.93 -1.16 -5.02
CA LEU A 4 9.52 -0.87 -5.32
C LEU A 4 8.68 -0.82 -4.04
N GLN A 5 8.93 -1.73 -3.08
CA GLN A 5 8.28 -1.67 -1.77
C GLN A 5 8.65 -0.39 -1.03
N ALA A 6 9.93 0.01 -1.03
CA ALA A 6 10.37 1.24 -0.37
C ALA A 6 9.68 2.47 -0.99
N LEU A 7 9.60 2.53 -2.33
CA LEU A 7 8.88 3.59 -3.03
C LEU A 7 7.38 3.59 -2.69
N LEU A 8 6.74 2.42 -2.69
CA LEU A 8 5.33 2.26 -2.32
C LEU A 8 5.08 2.77 -0.89
N SER A 9 5.89 2.33 0.07
CA SER A 9 5.80 2.76 1.47
C SER A 9 6.06 4.26 1.61
N PHE A 10 7.01 4.83 0.85
CA PHE A 10 7.29 6.25 0.86
C PHE A 10 6.08 7.07 0.37
N LEU A 11 5.50 6.71 -0.77
CA LEU A 11 4.32 7.41 -1.31
C LEU A 11 3.12 7.34 -0.36
N LEU A 12 2.88 6.16 0.22
CA LEU A 12 1.80 5.96 1.17
C LEU A 12 2.04 6.75 2.46
N ALA A 13 3.23 6.69 3.04
CA ALA A 13 3.58 7.42 4.25
C ALA A 13 3.48 8.93 4.05
N TYR A 14 3.95 9.45 2.91
CA TYR A 14 3.84 10.88 2.60
C TYR A 14 2.37 11.30 2.53
N LEU A 15 1.54 10.58 1.77
CA LEU A 15 0.12 10.91 1.63
C LEU A 15 -0.58 10.91 3.00
N LEU A 16 -0.30 9.91 3.84
CA LEU A 16 -0.84 9.84 5.19
C LEU A 16 -0.31 10.95 6.11
N ALA A 17 0.94 11.38 5.95
CA ALA A 17 1.50 12.50 6.70
C ALA A 17 0.78 13.82 6.38
N ILE A 18 0.49 14.09 5.10
CA ILE A 18 -0.32 15.25 4.70
C ILE A 18 -1.71 15.18 5.34
N LEU A 19 -2.37 14.02 5.28
CA LEU A 19 -3.71 13.85 5.84
C LEU A 19 -3.71 13.97 7.38
N ALA A 20 -2.71 13.44 8.06
CA ALA A 20 -2.57 13.55 9.51
C ALA A 20 -2.28 14.98 9.97
N ALA A 21 -1.55 15.77 9.17
CA ALA A 21 -1.35 17.19 9.44
C ALA A 21 -2.66 17.99 9.31
N ALA A 22 -3.50 17.65 8.33
CA ALA A 22 -4.81 18.29 8.13
C ALA A 22 -5.87 17.83 9.15
N LEU A 23 -5.83 16.56 9.56
CA LEU A 23 -6.84 15.92 10.41
C LEU A 23 -6.16 15.09 11.51
N ARG A 24 -6.25 15.53 12.77
CA ARG A 24 -5.62 14.85 13.92
C ARG A 24 -6.06 13.39 14.11
N ASP A 25 -7.29 13.05 13.73
CA ASP A 25 -7.86 11.71 13.94
C ASP A 25 -7.35 10.68 12.92
N VAL A 26 -6.76 11.12 11.80
CA VAL A 26 -6.24 10.22 10.77
C VAL A 26 -5.10 9.36 11.30
N ALA A 27 -4.24 9.90 12.17
CA ALA A 27 -3.11 9.15 12.72
C ALA A 27 -3.58 7.91 13.51
N GLN A 28 -4.65 8.03 14.28
CA GLN A 28 -5.23 6.93 15.06
C GLN A 28 -5.90 5.90 14.15
N GLY A 29 -6.65 6.37 13.14
CA GLY A 29 -7.28 5.51 12.15
C GLY A 29 -6.26 4.71 11.33
N VAL A 30 -5.16 5.33 10.92
CA VAL A 30 -4.05 4.67 10.21
C VAL A 30 -3.47 3.53 11.04
N GLN A 31 -3.26 3.74 12.34
CA GLN A 31 -2.70 2.69 13.19
C GLN A 31 -3.60 1.47 13.26
N LEU A 32 -4.91 1.67 13.43
CA LEU A 32 -5.90 0.59 13.38
C LEU A 32 -5.91 -0.11 12.00
N LEU A 33 -5.89 0.67 10.91
CA LEU A 33 -5.90 0.15 9.55
C LEU A 33 -4.66 -0.69 9.25
N LEU A 34 -3.48 -0.28 9.72
CA LEU A 34 -2.25 -1.06 9.57
C LEU A 34 -2.32 -2.38 10.34
N SER A 35 -2.84 -2.36 11.58
CA SER A 35 -3.06 -3.58 12.36
C SER A 35 -4.02 -4.55 11.67
N LEU A 36 -5.14 -4.06 11.17
CA LEU A 36 -6.10 -4.88 10.39
C LEU A 36 -5.51 -5.32 9.05
N GLY A 37 -4.71 -4.47 8.42
CA GLY A 37 -4.09 -4.70 7.12
C GLY A 37 -3.20 -5.94 7.09
N VAL A 38 -2.55 -6.29 8.20
CA VAL A 38 -1.79 -7.55 8.30
C VAL A 38 -2.69 -8.76 8.10
N PHE A 39 -3.89 -8.76 8.69
CA PHE A 39 -4.87 -9.85 8.54
C PHE A 39 -5.55 -9.86 7.16
N LEU A 40 -5.68 -8.70 6.52
CA LEU A 40 -6.21 -8.56 5.16
C LEU A 40 -5.17 -8.87 4.07
N SER A 41 -3.94 -9.23 4.43
CA SER A 41 -2.90 -9.63 3.49
C SER A 41 -2.58 -11.12 3.66
N PRO A 42 -2.12 -11.81 2.59
CA PRO A 42 -1.71 -13.21 2.69
C PRO A 42 -0.32 -13.36 3.37
N VAL A 43 -0.09 -12.62 4.45
CA VAL A 43 1.12 -12.69 5.29
C VAL A 43 1.03 -13.91 6.20
N LEU A 44 -0.10 -14.07 6.88
CA LEU A 44 -0.31 -15.15 7.86
C LEU A 44 -0.89 -16.43 7.24
N PHE A 45 -1.59 -16.31 6.11
CA PHE A 45 -2.32 -17.40 5.47
C PHE A 45 -2.03 -17.48 3.97
N PRO A 46 -1.81 -18.69 3.43
CA PRO A 46 -1.65 -18.85 1.99
C PRO A 46 -2.95 -18.56 1.24
N LEU A 47 -2.82 -17.99 0.04
CA LEU A 47 -3.94 -17.63 -0.85
C LEU A 47 -4.90 -18.79 -1.16
N THR A 48 -4.41 -20.03 -1.09
CA THR A 48 -5.19 -21.25 -1.38
C THR A 48 -6.30 -21.51 -0.38
N LEU A 49 -6.21 -20.98 0.85
CA LEU A 49 -7.25 -21.11 1.87
C LEU A 49 -8.47 -20.23 1.59
N PHE A 50 -8.34 -19.20 0.75
CA PHE A 50 -9.43 -18.30 0.41
C PHE A 50 -10.23 -18.81 -0.81
N PRO A 51 -11.58 -18.75 -0.77
CA PRO A 51 -12.40 -19.10 -1.91
C PRO A 51 -12.09 -18.20 -3.10
N GLU A 52 -12.07 -18.75 -4.32
CA GLU A 52 -11.68 -18.06 -5.54
C GLU A 52 -12.37 -16.70 -5.74
N ARG A 53 -13.68 -16.65 -5.44
CA ARG A 53 -14.50 -15.45 -5.58
C ARG A 53 -14.07 -14.28 -4.68
N TRP A 54 -13.30 -14.52 -3.61
CA TRP A 54 -12.87 -13.49 -2.65
C TRP A 54 -11.39 -13.17 -2.74
N ARG A 55 -10.60 -13.92 -3.53
CA ARG A 55 -9.15 -13.71 -3.63
C ARG A 55 -8.78 -12.33 -4.15
N TRP A 56 -9.65 -11.71 -4.96
CA TRP A 56 -9.42 -10.37 -5.50
C TRP A 56 -9.41 -9.29 -4.41
N LEU A 57 -10.12 -9.47 -3.28
CA LEU A 57 -10.12 -8.48 -2.20
C LEU A 57 -8.72 -8.36 -1.57
N LEU A 58 -7.95 -9.44 -1.53
CA LEU A 58 -6.59 -9.41 -1.00
C LEU A 58 -5.69 -8.47 -1.82
N TRP A 59 -5.94 -8.32 -3.13
CA TRP A 59 -5.19 -7.42 -4.00
C TRP A 59 -5.51 -5.94 -3.78
N LEU A 60 -6.60 -5.61 -3.05
CA LEU A 60 -6.88 -4.25 -2.60
C LEU A 60 -5.87 -3.78 -1.54
N ASN A 61 -5.17 -4.71 -0.88
CA ASN A 61 -4.13 -4.34 0.06
C ASN A 61 -2.81 -4.12 -0.69
N PRO A 62 -2.21 -2.91 -0.63
CA PRO A 62 -0.96 -2.60 -1.34
C PRO A 62 0.22 -3.48 -0.87
N MET A 63 0.15 -4.06 0.34
CA MET A 63 1.19 -4.96 0.85
C MET A 63 1.09 -6.39 0.31
N THR A 64 0.00 -6.77 -0.36
CA THR A 64 -0.18 -8.14 -0.88
C THR A 64 0.86 -8.49 -1.95
N ALA A 65 1.09 -7.60 -2.90
CA ALA A 65 2.04 -7.83 -3.99
C ALA A 65 3.50 -8.04 -3.50
N PRO A 66 4.08 -7.18 -2.65
CA PRO A 66 5.44 -7.40 -2.15
C PRO A 66 5.52 -8.70 -1.32
N VAL A 67 4.55 -9.00 -0.46
CA VAL A 67 4.50 -10.23 0.34
C VAL A 67 4.55 -11.48 -0.54
N LEU A 68 3.70 -11.56 -1.56
CA LEU A 68 3.69 -12.68 -2.51
C LEU A 68 4.99 -12.76 -3.32
N GLY A 69 5.56 -11.61 -3.68
CA GLY A 69 6.86 -11.55 -4.35
C GLY A 69 7.99 -12.13 -3.49
N TYR A 70 8.01 -11.83 -2.19
CA TYR A 70 8.98 -12.44 -1.27
C TYR A 70 8.75 -13.92 -1.04
N GLN A 71 7.49 -14.37 -0.91
CA GLN A 71 7.18 -15.80 -0.79
C GLN A 71 7.66 -16.57 -2.02
N ALA A 72 7.41 -16.07 -3.23
CA ALA A 72 7.90 -16.68 -4.47
C ALA A 72 9.44 -16.71 -4.51
N ALA A 73 10.08 -15.57 -4.29
CA ALA A 73 11.54 -15.44 -4.44
C ALA A 73 12.33 -16.18 -3.36
N LEU A 74 11.90 -16.09 -2.09
CA LEU A 74 12.65 -16.61 -0.94
C LEU A 74 12.24 -18.02 -0.53
N LEU A 75 10.94 -18.34 -0.55
CA LEU A 75 10.46 -19.66 -0.10
C LEU A 75 10.42 -20.67 -1.23
N GLN A 76 10.04 -20.24 -2.44
CA GLN A 76 9.87 -21.12 -3.59
C GLN A 76 11.07 -21.10 -4.55
N GLY A 77 11.99 -20.14 -4.39
CA GLY A 77 13.12 -19.94 -5.30
C GLY A 77 12.69 -19.56 -6.72
N GLN A 78 11.47 -19.04 -6.89
CA GLN A 78 10.87 -18.72 -8.17
C GLN A 78 10.80 -17.21 -8.39
N TRP A 79 10.81 -16.80 -9.64
CA TRP A 79 10.58 -15.39 -9.97
C TRP A 79 9.15 -14.97 -9.58
N PRO A 80 8.97 -13.75 -9.03
CA PRO A 80 7.65 -13.24 -8.69
C PRO A 80 6.73 -13.21 -9.93
N PRO A 81 5.46 -13.65 -9.81
CA PRO A 81 4.56 -13.74 -10.94
C PRO A 81 4.24 -12.34 -11.53
N PRO A 82 3.86 -12.24 -12.82
CA PRO A 82 3.54 -10.97 -13.48
C PRO A 82 2.51 -10.11 -12.73
N ALA A 83 1.53 -10.75 -12.07
CA ALA A 83 0.51 -10.09 -11.27
C ALA A 83 1.09 -9.25 -10.13
N VAL A 84 2.20 -9.67 -9.51
CA VAL A 84 2.88 -8.90 -8.45
C VAL A 84 3.42 -7.58 -9.01
N TRP A 85 4.05 -7.63 -10.18
CA TRP A 85 4.63 -6.44 -10.81
C TRP A 85 3.55 -5.46 -11.28
N LEU A 86 2.49 -5.98 -11.90
CA LEU A 86 1.33 -5.17 -12.32
C LEU A 86 0.65 -4.50 -11.12
N ALA A 87 0.43 -5.23 -10.03
CA ALA A 87 -0.18 -4.68 -8.83
C ALA A 87 0.71 -3.60 -8.18
N LEU A 88 2.03 -3.83 -8.08
CA LEU A 88 2.97 -2.83 -7.59
C LEU A 88 2.94 -1.56 -8.46
N ALA A 89 3.00 -1.70 -9.78
CA ALA A 89 2.96 -0.57 -10.70
C ALA A 89 1.64 0.22 -10.59
N ALA A 90 0.51 -0.48 -10.51
CA ALA A 90 -0.81 0.13 -10.36
C ALA A 90 -0.92 0.92 -9.04
N TRP A 91 -0.49 0.33 -7.92
CA TRP A 91 -0.52 0.99 -6.63
C TRP A 91 0.43 2.19 -6.55
N ILE A 92 1.65 2.06 -7.07
CA ILE A 92 2.62 3.16 -7.13
C ILE A 92 2.07 4.30 -7.98
N GLY A 93 1.53 4.00 -9.17
CA GLY A 93 0.92 5.00 -10.06
C GLY A 93 -0.27 5.71 -9.41
N LEU A 94 -1.16 4.95 -8.77
CA LEU A 94 -2.31 5.50 -8.05
C LEU A 94 -1.86 6.40 -6.89
N LEU A 95 -0.95 5.93 -6.03
CA LEU A 95 -0.47 6.71 -4.89
C LEU A 95 0.32 7.95 -5.33
N ALA A 96 1.11 7.86 -6.40
CA ALA A 96 1.80 9.01 -6.96
C ALA A 96 0.82 10.07 -7.49
N LEU A 97 -0.26 9.65 -8.15
CA LEU A 97 -1.33 10.53 -8.60
C LEU A 97 -2.08 11.17 -7.42
N LEU A 98 -2.45 10.38 -6.41
CA LEU A 98 -3.12 10.90 -5.22
C LEU A 98 -2.23 11.89 -4.46
N LEU A 99 -0.94 11.58 -4.34
CA LEU A 99 0.04 12.45 -3.70
C LEU A 99 0.23 13.75 -4.48
N SER A 100 0.33 13.70 -5.81
CA SER A 100 0.47 14.92 -6.62
C SER A 100 -0.75 15.83 -6.49
N LEU A 101 -1.96 15.27 -6.46
CA LEU A 101 -3.19 16.01 -6.21
C LEU A 101 -3.27 16.57 -4.78
N ALA A 102 -2.87 15.78 -3.78
CA ALA A 102 -2.87 16.20 -2.38
C ALA A 102 -1.87 17.33 -2.14
N VAL A 103 -0.67 17.23 -2.71
CA VAL A 103 0.37 18.28 -2.62
C VAL A 103 -0.06 19.54 -3.38
N ALA A 104 -0.68 19.41 -4.55
CA ALA A 104 -1.20 20.56 -5.28
C ALA A 104 -2.25 21.33 -4.46
N ARG A 105 -3.19 20.61 -3.81
CA ARG A 105 -4.21 21.22 -2.97
C ARG A 105 -3.69 21.76 -1.64
N SER A 106 -2.71 21.09 -1.03
CA SER A 106 -2.16 21.54 0.25
C SER A 106 -1.29 22.79 0.09
N ARG A 107 -0.63 22.98 -1.06
CA ARG A 107 0.14 24.21 -1.34
C ARG A 107 -0.71 25.47 -1.27
N ASP A 108 -1.95 25.42 -1.72
CA ASP A 108 -2.86 26.56 -1.68
C ASP A 108 -3.32 26.88 -0.25
N GLN A 109 -3.37 25.89 0.64
CA GLN A 109 -3.80 26.06 2.03
C GLN A 109 -2.64 26.30 3.00
N LEU A 110 -1.41 25.87 2.68
CA LEU A 110 -0.24 26.00 3.55
C LEU A 110 0.19 27.45 3.79
N VAL A 111 -0.21 28.40 2.93
CA VAL A 111 0.08 29.82 3.12
C VAL A 111 -0.77 30.44 4.24
N ASP A 112 -1.97 29.88 4.53
CA ASP A 112 -2.88 30.43 5.54
C ASP A 112 -2.60 29.93 6.97
N TRP A 113 -1.68 28.97 7.13
CA TRP A 113 -1.34 28.35 8.43
C TRP A 113 -0.03 28.86 9.05
N LEU A 114 0.67 29.79 8.39
CA LEU A 114 1.87 30.48 8.88
C LEU A 114 1.55 31.96 9.16
#